data_AF-A0A1I2BGK3-F1
#
_entry.id   AF-A0A1I2BGK3-F1
#
_cell.length_a   1.000
_cell.length_b   1.000
_cell.length_c   1.000
_cell.angle_alpha   90.00
_cell.angle_beta   90.00
_cell.angle_gamma   90.00
#
_symmetry.space_group_name_H-M   'P 1'
#
loop_
_entity.id
_entity.type
_entity.pdbx_description
1 polymer ?
#
loop_
_entity_poly.entity_id
_entity_poly.type
_entity_poly.pdbx_seq_one_letter_code
_entity_poly.pdbx_strand_id
1 'polypeptide(L)'
;MTSIGLVVGCGDDGMQTSQTGVASQTTTATQPTTLDTLGTSEGSESATGTPPTTSEGTMGMTSDSSGVPTSTSESTSTGMVTATMSTTEPSTDTLTTEPPETTTSTSTSETTSSTTDTTTSSTSTTDTTTTTTTDPGTTTEDIPCNEMQVVLTPVVPNVMLVLDKSGSMLSLWDHDANPNTAQVSRWYSLYAVVDQVLTAFNANFNFGMNLFPNKQAVDTYVPGACPVNANVEVPVAPFNKNPILNALPAQNNNTIKGGTPAQAGVLAALNHLKTLDPMIPRAIMLITDGAANCTTGKQPPPLFEDYDQSLHTLVGNAFTQDGIPTYVIGIAIANAVSPVQMDGSPDNINPYEKLNELATQGGTAKPGPEKFYSADNQVELQAALNAIVTDAQSCVIALQDQPGFPQFTKVKIGGVEVPKINDCANENGWKYVDPAPPYVAIELCGTACNSLKQTGEAGVEYYCKPG
;
A
#
# COMPACT_ATOMS: atom_id res chain seq x y z
N MET A 1 9.35 1.89 -43.37
CA MET A 1 9.84 1.35 -44.65
C MET A 1 8.71 1.48 -45.66
N THR A 2 8.97 2.16 -46.78
CA THR A 2 8.59 1.81 -48.17
C THR A 2 7.17 1.23 -48.39
N SER A 3 6.28 1.67 -49.29
CA SER A 3 6.25 2.69 -50.36
C SER A 3 4.95 2.51 -51.17
N ILE A 4 4.58 3.55 -51.94
CA ILE A 4 3.76 3.56 -53.18
C ILE A 4 2.23 3.32 -53.04
N GLY A 5 1.34 4.15 -53.61
CA GLY A 5 1.53 5.38 -54.38
C GLY A 5 0.27 5.82 -55.16
N LEU A 6 0.37 7.07 -55.67
CA LEU A 6 -0.17 7.62 -56.94
C LEU A 6 -1.72 7.73 -57.06
N VAL A 7 -2.35 8.87 -57.39
CA VAL A 7 -2.32 9.60 -58.68
C VAL A 7 -3.15 10.91 -58.60
N VAL A 8 -2.56 12.03 -59.09
CA VAL A 8 -3.08 13.15 -59.95
C VAL A 8 -4.40 13.85 -59.55
N GLY A 9 -4.56 15.19 -59.56
CA GLY A 9 -3.78 16.33 -60.06
C GLY A 9 -4.72 17.46 -60.54
N CYS A 10 -4.17 18.67 -60.70
CA CYS A 10 -4.74 19.97 -61.11
C CYS A 10 -5.31 20.81 -59.95
N GLY A 11 -4.82 22.01 -59.61
CA GLY A 11 -3.75 22.85 -60.15
C GLY A 11 -3.97 24.30 -59.64
N ASP A 12 -2.93 24.89 -59.05
CA ASP A 12 -2.40 26.28 -59.13
C ASP A 12 -3.34 27.46 -59.44
N ASP A 13 -3.25 28.67 -58.86
CA ASP A 13 -2.18 29.48 -58.24
C ASP A 13 -2.85 30.44 -57.21
N GLY A 14 -2.27 31.04 -56.17
CA GLY A 14 -0.91 31.35 -55.80
C GLY A 14 -0.92 32.65 -54.94
N MET A 15 0.03 32.73 -54.00
CA MET A 15 0.50 33.91 -53.25
C MET A 15 -0.20 34.41 -51.96
N GLN A 16 0.38 33.93 -50.85
CA GLN A 16 1.16 34.69 -49.85
C GLN A 16 0.53 35.81 -48.98
N THR A 17 0.51 35.48 -47.68
CA THR A 17 0.99 36.25 -46.51
C THR A 17 0.39 37.63 -46.20
N SER A 18 -0.20 37.74 -45.01
CA SER A 18 0.38 38.57 -43.93
C SER A 18 -0.36 38.38 -42.61
N GLN A 19 0.42 38.21 -41.55
CA GLN A 19 0.03 38.21 -40.15
C GLN A 19 -0.63 39.54 -39.74
N THR A 20 -1.53 39.48 -38.75
CA THR A 20 -1.64 40.55 -37.75
C THR A 20 -2.23 39.98 -36.46
N GLY A 21 -1.42 39.95 -35.41
CA GLY A 21 -1.91 39.78 -34.04
C GLY A 21 -2.41 41.11 -33.50
N VAL A 22 -3.38 41.06 -32.58
CA VAL A 22 -3.67 42.16 -31.66
C VAL A 22 -4.07 41.57 -30.31
N ALA A 23 -3.32 41.95 -29.29
CA ALA A 23 -3.66 41.81 -27.88
C ALA A 23 -4.33 43.10 -27.37
N SER A 24 -5.27 42.98 -26.42
CA SER A 24 -5.70 44.04 -25.48
C SER A 24 -6.47 43.36 -24.33
N GLN A 25 -5.91 43.28 -23.13
CA GLN A 25 -5.93 44.25 -22.03
C GLN A 25 -7.30 44.44 -21.33
N THR A 26 -7.36 43.82 -20.14
CA THR A 26 -7.73 44.36 -18.82
C THR A 26 -8.77 45.48 -18.69
N THR A 27 -9.81 45.23 -17.89
CA THR A 27 -10.50 46.28 -17.11
C THR A 27 -10.92 45.79 -15.73
N THR A 28 -10.34 46.42 -14.71
CA THR A 28 -10.76 46.47 -13.31
C THR A 28 -11.81 47.56 -13.14
N ALA A 29 -12.83 47.36 -12.31
CA ALA A 29 -13.75 48.42 -11.89
C ALA A 29 -14.02 48.37 -10.37
N THR A 30 -13.75 49.50 -9.72
CA THR A 30 -14.05 49.83 -8.32
C THR A 30 -14.78 51.17 -8.29
N GLN A 31 -15.85 51.31 -7.49
CA GLN A 31 -16.35 52.50 -6.74
C GLN A 31 -17.91 52.57 -6.68
N PRO A 32 -18.55 53.41 -5.83
CA PRO A 32 -18.22 53.87 -4.46
C PRO A 32 -19.43 53.95 -3.47
N THR A 33 -19.10 54.39 -2.24
CA THR A 33 -19.79 54.92 -1.02
C THR A 33 -21.19 55.58 -1.08
N THR A 34 -21.98 55.47 0.03
CA THR A 34 -22.38 56.47 1.08
C THR A 34 -23.66 56.02 1.82
N LEU A 35 -23.72 55.89 3.16
CA LEU A 35 -23.89 56.89 4.25
C LEU A 35 -25.35 57.38 4.49
N ASP A 36 -25.99 56.91 5.57
CA ASP A 36 -26.78 57.68 6.57
C ASP A 36 -27.46 56.70 7.57
N THR A 37 -27.90 56.99 8.80
CA THR A 37 -27.52 57.81 9.98
C THR A 37 -28.73 57.74 10.94
N LEU A 38 -28.50 57.66 12.28
CA LEU A 38 -29.44 57.87 13.42
C LEU A 38 -30.54 56.79 13.68
N GLY A 39 -30.85 56.36 14.90
CA GLY A 39 -30.41 56.69 16.26
C GLY A 39 -31.47 56.27 17.29
N THR A 40 -31.04 55.90 18.52
CA THR A 40 -31.70 56.04 19.85
C THR A 40 -33.09 55.37 20.09
N SER A 41 -33.50 54.84 21.25
CA SER A 41 -33.05 54.90 22.66
C SER A 41 -33.71 53.78 23.50
N GLU A 42 -33.12 53.53 24.67
CA GLU A 42 -33.74 53.24 25.99
C GLU A 42 -34.45 51.90 26.30
N GLY A 43 -34.10 51.36 27.47
CA GLY A 43 -34.84 50.30 28.15
C GLY A 43 -34.04 49.53 29.21
N SER A 44 -33.71 50.20 30.31
CA SER A 44 -33.09 49.65 31.53
C SER A 44 -34.07 48.75 32.30
N GLU A 45 -33.60 47.62 32.86
CA GLU A 45 -34.07 47.13 34.16
C GLU A 45 -33.04 46.20 34.83
N SER A 46 -32.97 46.33 36.15
CA SER A 46 -31.92 45.89 37.08
C SER A 46 -32.55 45.01 38.16
N ALA A 47 -31.86 43.95 38.59
CA ALA A 47 -31.93 43.35 39.94
C ALA A 47 -30.93 42.18 40.02
N THR A 48 -29.77 42.28 40.69
CA THR A 48 -29.47 42.04 42.12
C THR A 48 -29.88 40.67 42.68
N GLY A 49 -28.89 39.90 43.19
CA GLY A 49 -29.11 38.91 44.25
C GLY A 49 -28.10 37.74 44.32
N THR A 50 -27.20 37.78 45.29
CA THR A 50 -26.37 36.66 45.81
C THR A 50 -26.49 36.68 47.35
N PRO A 51 -26.10 35.65 48.12
CA PRO A 51 -26.52 34.24 48.24
C PRO A 51 -27.25 33.98 49.60
N PRO A 52 -27.46 32.71 50.02
CA PRO A 52 -26.72 32.28 51.23
C PRO A 52 -26.28 30.80 51.29
N THR A 53 -25.29 30.58 52.15
CA THR A 53 -24.76 29.34 52.75
C THR A 53 -25.68 28.71 53.81
N THR A 54 -25.64 27.37 53.99
CA THR A 54 -25.26 26.63 55.24
C THR A 54 -25.59 25.12 55.17
N SER A 55 -24.61 24.31 55.64
CA SER A 55 -24.62 23.05 56.45
C SER A 55 -25.70 21.97 56.22
N GLU A 56 -25.56 20.67 56.50
CA GLU A 56 -24.69 19.84 57.35
C GLU A 56 -25.07 18.37 57.01
N GLY A 57 -24.19 17.37 57.20
CA GLY A 57 -24.58 15.97 56.91
C GLY A 57 -23.49 14.92 57.04
N THR A 58 -22.92 14.82 58.23
CA THR A 58 -22.00 13.79 58.73
C THR A 58 -22.64 12.40 58.79
N MET A 59 -21.94 11.34 58.36
CA MET A 59 -21.83 10.05 59.10
C MET A 59 -20.53 9.34 58.70
N GLY A 60 -19.70 9.06 59.70
CA GLY A 60 -18.53 8.18 59.59
C GLY A 60 -18.74 6.85 60.32
N MET A 61 -17.78 5.94 60.15
CA MET A 61 -17.30 4.86 61.05
C MET A 61 -16.06 4.26 60.36
N THR A 62 -14.81 4.45 60.82
CA THR A 62 -14.03 3.69 61.84
C THR A 62 -14.03 2.18 61.58
N SER A 63 -12.90 1.50 61.35
CA SER A 63 -11.82 1.15 62.31
C SER A 63 -10.58 0.64 61.54
N ASP A 64 -9.36 1.13 61.75
CA ASP A 64 -8.39 0.85 62.83
C ASP A 64 -7.74 -0.56 62.75
N SER A 65 -6.42 -0.61 62.48
CA SER A 65 -5.39 -1.10 63.43
C SER A 65 -4.12 -1.69 62.78
N SER A 66 -2.96 -1.24 63.30
CA SER A 66 -1.65 -1.93 63.43
C SER A 66 -0.82 -2.18 62.15
N GLY A 67 0.50 -2.07 62.09
CA GLY A 67 1.59 -1.93 63.06
C GLY A 67 2.92 -2.15 62.29
N VAL A 68 3.99 -1.47 62.74
CA VAL A 68 5.35 -1.28 62.19
C VAL A 68 6.29 -2.47 62.63
N PRO A 69 7.57 -2.69 62.24
CA PRO A 69 8.40 -2.54 61.00
C PRO A 69 9.35 -3.76 60.66
N THR A 70 10.21 -3.56 59.64
CA THR A 70 11.61 -4.07 59.46
C THR A 70 11.89 -5.54 59.11
N SER A 71 12.59 -5.76 57.99
CA SER A 71 13.71 -6.72 57.95
C SER A 71 14.83 -6.24 57.02
N THR A 72 16.00 -6.11 57.63
CA THR A 72 17.33 -5.87 57.06
C THR A 72 18.00 -7.20 56.72
N SER A 73 18.80 -7.22 55.65
CA SER A 73 19.99 -8.10 55.46
C SER A 73 20.76 -7.54 54.25
N GLU A 74 21.83 -6.74 54.44
CA GLU A 74 23.25 -7.13 54.56
C GLU A 74 23.66 -8.26 53.59
N SER A 75 24.57 -8.02 52.62
CA SER A 75 26.01 -7.92 52.90
C SER A 75 26.81 -7.13 51.84
N THR A 76 27.68 -6.25 52.35
CA THR A 76 29.07 -5.88 51.98
C THR A 76 29.80 -6.74 50.93
N SER A 77 30.89 -6.35 50.25
CA SER A 77 31.67 -5.13 49.99
C SER A 77 32.99 -5.62 49.36
N THR A 78 33.63 -4.79 48.53
CA THR A 78 35.08 -4.69 48.26
C THR A 78 35.68 -5.54 47.14
N GLY A 79 36.39 -4.86 46.23
CA GLY A 79 37.40 -5.47 45.37
C GLY A 79 37.83 -4.64 44.16
N MET A 80 38.50 -3.50 44.38
CA MET A 80 39.35 -2.88 43.36
C MET A 80 40.41 -3.86 42.88
N VAL A 81 40.61 -3.97 41.56
CA VAL A 81 41.93 -4.19 40.97
C VAL A 81 42.03 -3.46 39.64
N THR A 82 42.89 -2.45 39.65
CA THR A 82 43.49 -1.81 38.49
C THR A 82 44.48 -2.78 37.83
N ALA A 83 44.40 -2.98 36.52
CA ALA A 83 45.53 -3.44 35.72
C ALA A 83 45.49 -2.76 34.34
N THR A 84 46.49 -1.92 34.14
CA THR A 84 46.84 -1.20 32.91
C THR A 84 47.70 -2.08 32.02
N MET A 85 47.75 -1.75 30.72
CA MET A 85 48.79 -2.10 29.71
C MET A 85 48.64 -3.48 29.03
N SER A 86 48.87 -3.68 27.72
CA SER A 86 49.28 -2.84 26.60
C SER A 86 49.18 -3.71 25.33
N THR A 87 49.00 -3.08 24.15
CA THR A 87 49.48 -3.42 22.79
C THR A 87 49.74 -4.89 22.40
N THR A 88 49.28 -5.33 21.22
CA THR A 88 50.13 -5.67 20.03
C THR A 88 49.25 -6.30 18.93
N GLU A 89 49.08 -5.61 17.80
CA GLU A 89 49.07 -6.19 16.44
C GLU A 89 50.48 -5.95 15.84
N PRO A 90 50.94 -6.58 14.72
CA PRO A 90 50.20 -7.35 13.69
C PRO A 90 50.91 -8.66 13.25
N SER A 91 50.28 -9.45 12.36
CA SER A 91 50.95 -10.00 11.16
C SER A 91 49.97 -10.69 10.20
N THR A 92 50.13 -10.30 8.93
CA THR A 92 49.72 -10.86 7.63
C THR A 92 49.79 -12.38 7.49
N ASP A 93 48.83 -12.96 6.75
CA ASP A 93 49.19 -13.84 5.64
C ASP A 93 48.13 -13.90 4.53
N THR A 94 48.61 -14.02 3.30
CA THR A 94 47.90 -13.89 2.01
C THR A 94 47.82 -15.28 1.38
N LEU A 95 46.69 -15.71 0.78
CA LEU A 95 46.75 -16.59 -0.39
C LEU A 95 45.45 -16.63 -1.21
N THR A 96 45.65 -16.99 -2.48
CA THR A 96 44.94 -16.59 -3.69
C THR A 96 44.03 -17.71 -4.26
N THR A 97 43.22 -17.31 -5.24
CA THR A 97 42.08 -17.85 -6.02
C THR A 97 42.11 -19.24 -6.73
N GLU A 98 40.88 -19.82 -6.87
CA GLU A 98 40.24 -20.58 -8.01
C GLU A 98 40.75 -21.97 -8.49
N PRO A 99 39.98 -22.77 -9.32
CA PRO A 99 38.52 -23.01 -9.51
C PRO A 99 38.17 -24.57 -9.61
N PRO A 100 36.96 -25.04 -10.05
CA PRO A 100 36.45 -26.39 -9.75
C PRO A 100 36.63 -27.44 -10.88
N GLU A 101 36.70 -28.73 -10.50
CA GLU A 101 36.75 -29.87 -11.43
C GLU A 101 35.40 -30.58 -11.63
N THR A 102 35.16 -30.92 -12.90
CA THR A 102 34.07 -31.74 -13.44
C THR A 102 34.50 -33.21 -13.47
N THR A 103 33.61 -34.17 -13.18
CA THR A 103 33.87 -35.59 -13.53
C THR A 103 32.71 -36.20 -14.31
N THR A 104 33.04 -36.58 -15.54
CA THR A 104 32.30 -37.47 -16.43
C THR A 104 32.84 -38.89 -16.25
N SER A 105 31.97 -39.90 -16.20
CA SER A 105 32.38 -41.30 -16.31
C SER A 105 31.53 -42.02 -17.36
N THR A 106 32.20 -42.55 -18.38
CA THR A 106 31.70 -43.46 -19.41
C THR A 106 32.60 -44.70 -19.43
N SER A 107 32.01 -45.89 -19.36
CA SER A 107 32.47 -47.18 -19.93
C SER A 107 31.72 -48.34 -19.27
N THR A 108 31.48 -49.54 -19.83
CA THR A 108 31.53 -50.14 -21.18
C THR A 108 31.00 -51.59 -21.00
N SER A 109 30.15 -52.04 -21.93
CA SER A 109 29.85 -53.40 -22.47
C SER A 109 29.77 -54.69 -21.62
N GLU A 110 28.74 -55.51 -21.91
CA GLU A 110 28.79 -56.91 -22.42
C GLU A 110 27.33 -57.40 -22.76
N THR A 111 26.97 -57.57 -24.04
CA THR A 111 26.89 -58.82 -24.87
C THR A 111 25.88 -59.87 -24.35
N THR A 112 24.76 -60.16 -25.03
CA THR A 112 24.66 -61.29 -26.01
C THR A 112 23.32 -61.32 -26.78
N SER A 113 23.42 -61.71 -28.06
CA SER A 113 22.42 -61.98 -29.12
C SER A 113 21.34 -63.00 -28.72
N SER A 114 20.14 -63.08 -29.31
CA SER A 114 19.74 -63.37 -30.71
C SER A 114 18.19 -63.48 -30.69
N THR A 115 17.36 -63.22 -31.71
CA THR A 115 17.27 -63.73 -33.09
C THR A 115 16.18 -62.94 -33.88
N THR A 116 16.49 -62.51 -35.12
CA THR A 116 15.79 -62.79 -36.41
C THR A 116 14.25 -62.81 -36.45
N ASP A 117 13.48 -62.30 -37.41
CA ASP A 117 13.62 -61.42 -38.59
C ASP A 117 12.21 -61.26 -39.23
N THR A 118 12.08 -60.32 -40.17
CA THR A 118 11.15 -60.31 -41.34
C THR A 118 9.79 -59.57 -41.26
N THR A 119 9.84 -58.27 -41.57
CA THR A 119 9.16 -57.56 -42.69
C THR A 119 7.82 -58.08 -43.27
N THR A 120 6.82 -57.22 -43.46
CA THR A 120 6.53 -56.44 -44.71
C THR A 120 5.10 -55.89 -44.74
N SER A 121 4.98 -54.65 -45.23
CA SER A 121 3.81 -53.81 -45.52
C SER A 121 2.62 -54.44 -46.26
N SER A 122 1.44 -53.82 -46.11
CA SER A 122 0.45 -53.65 -47.19
C SER A 122 -0.48 -52.46 -46.93
N THR A 123 -0.41 -51.49 -47.84
CA THR A 123 -1.34 -50.37 -48.06
C THR A 123 -2.58 -50.85 -48.81
N SER A 124 -3.78 -50.29 -48.56
CA SER A 124 -4.89 -50.25 -49.53
C SER A 124 -5.92 -49.16 -49.19
N THR A 125 -6.08 -48.22 -50.12
CA THR A 125 -7.14 -47.22 -50.26
C THR A 125 -8.26 -47.75 -51.18
N THR A 126 -9.55 -47.50 -50.89
CA THR A 126 -10.58 -47.23 -51.92
C THR A 126 -11.81 -46.53 -51.32
N ASP A 127 -12.25 -45.46 -51.98
CA ASP A 127 -13.52 -44.73 -51.86
C ASP A 127 -14.77 -45.57 -52.19
N THR A 128 -15.96 -45.15 -51.72
CA THR A 128 -17.23 -44.95 -52.49
C THR A 128 -18.47 -44.82 -51.56
N THR A 129 -18.94 -43.57 -51.43
CA THR A 129 -20.33 -43.04 -51.44
C THR A 129 -21.53 -43.63 -50.67
N THR A 130 -22.11 -42.74 -49.84
CA THR A 130 -23.54 -42.43 -49.57
C THR A 130 -24.54 -43.52 -49.16
N THR A 131 -25.11 -43.37 -47.97
CA THR A 131 -26.57 -43.39 -47.80
C THR A 131 -26.99 -42.49 -46.63
N THR A 132 -27.85 -41.52 -46.95
CA THR A 132 -28.54 -40.60 -46.06
C THR A 132 -29.70 -41.30 -45.35
N THR A 133 -29.73 -41.26 -44.03
CA THR A 133 -30.96 -41.39 -43.25
C THR A 133 -31.01 -40.22 -42.27
N THR A 134 -31.84 -39.24 -42.64
CA THR A 134 -32.32 -38.12 -41.85
C THR A 134 -33.15 -38.62 -40.67
N ASP A 135 -32.70 -38.31 -39.46
CA ASP A 135 -33.53 -38.26 -38.25
C ASP A 135 -33.65 -36.79 -37.81
N PRO A 136 -34.84 -36.18 -37.75
CA PRO A 136 -35.01 -34.78 -37.38
C PRO A 136 -35.40 -34.70 -35.89
N GLY A 137 -34.43 -34.50 -35.01
CA GLY A 137 -34.76 -34.43 -33.59
C GLY A 137 -33.60 -34.25 -32.63
N THR A 138 -32.62 -33.41 -32.94
CA THR A 138 -31.65 -32.96 -31.94
C THR A 138 -31.54 -31.45 -31.98
N THR A 139 -31.85 -30.84 -30.84
CA THR A 139 -31.43 -29.50 -30.47
C THR A 139 -29.98 -29.31 -30.89
N THR A 140 -29.71 -28.27 -31.68
CA THR A 140 -28.36 -27.71 -31.82
C THR A 140 -27.88 -27.32 -30.43
N GLU A 141 -27.31 -28.27 -29.70
CA GLU A 141 -26.28 -27.95 -28.74
C GLU A 141 -25.16 -27.34 -29.58
N ASP A 142 -25.01 -26.03 -29.47
CA ASP A 142 -23.88 -25.30 -30.03
C ASP A 142 -22.62 -26.10 -29.70
N ILE A 143 -22.00 -26.70 -30.72
CA ILE A 143 -20.76 -27.46 -30.54
C ILE A 143 -19.74 -26.47 -30.00
N PRO A 144 -19.22 -26.66 -28.78
CA PRO A 144 -18.18 -25.78 -28.27
C PRO A 144 -16.99 -25.88 -29.21
N CYS A 145 -16.46 -24.75 -29.66
CA CYS A 145 -15.12 -24.74 -30.24
C CYS A 145 -14.12 -25.29 -29.20
N ASN A 146 -12.93 -25.69 -29.67
CA ASN A 146 -11.90 -26.34 -28.84
C ASN A 146 -11.78 -25.74 -27.42
N GLU A 147 -11.69 -26.60 -26.41
CA GLU A 147 -11.38 -26.19 -25.03
C GLU A 147 -10.04 -25.44 -25.02
N MET A 148 -10.05 -24.20 -24.53
CA MET A 148 -8.86 -23.40 -24.38
C MET A 148 -8.37 -23.52 -22.95
N GLN A 149 -7.12 -23.94 -22.79
CA GLN A 149 -6.42 -23.88 -21.51
C GLN A 149 -5.43 -22.72 -21.58
N VAL A 150 -5.63 -21.72 -20.72
CA VAL A 150 -4.75 -20.56 -20.61
C VAL A 150 -4.20 -20.47 -19.20
N VAL A 151 -2.91 -20.13 -19.10
CA VAL A 151 -2.30 -19.76 -17.83
C VAL A 151 -2.44 -18.27 -17.69
N LEU A 152 -3.12 -17.83 -16.63
CA LEU A 152 -3.41 -16.44 -16.37
C LEU A 152 -2.75 -16.01 -15.07
N THR A 153 -2.22 -14.80 -15.07
CA THR A 153 -1.59 -14.18 -13.90
C THR A 153 -2.52 -13.16 -13.26
N PRO A 154 -2.36 -12.89 -11.94
CA PRO A 154 -3.09 -11.82 -11.28
C PRO A 154 -2.80 -10.44 -11.89
N VAL A 155 -3.80 -9.56 -11.83
CA VAL A 155 -3.62 -8.14 -12.19
C VAL A 155 -2.63 -7.47 -11.23
N VAL A 156 -1.61 -6.80 -11.76
CA VAL A 156 -0.63 -6.05 -10.96
C VAL A 156 -1.27 -4.79 -10.39
N PRO A 157 -1.40 -4.66 -9.05
CA PRO A 157 -2.07 -3.51 -8.43
C PRO A 157 -1.19 -2.26 -8.39
N ASN A 158 -1.86 -1.11 -8.29
CA ASN A 158 -1.26 0.21 -8.12
C ASN A 158 -1.22 0.60 -6.64
N VAL A 159 -0.04 0.84 -6.08
CA VAL A 159 0.12 1.18 -4.66
C VAL A 159 0.83 2.51 -4.50
N MET A 160 0.23 3.41 -3.71
CA MET A 160 0.88 4.65 -3.28
C MET A 160 1.48 4.49 -1.88
N LEU A 161 2.80 4.59 -1.78
CA LEU A 161 3.51 4.76 -0.51
C LEU A 161 3.35 6.20 -0.04
N VAL A 162 2.75 6.41 1.13
CA VAL A 162 2.57 7.74 1.74
C VAL A 162 3.41 7.73 3.01
N LEU A 163 4.57 8.38 2.93
CA LEU A 163 5.66 8.22 3.88
C LEU A 163 5.83 9.46 4.74
N ASP A 164 5.79 9.25 6.05
CA ASP A 164 6.05 10.28 7.04
C ASP A 164 7.54 10.66 7.06
N LYS A 165 7.80 11.95 6.85
CA LYS A 165 9.10 12.62 6.89
C LYS A 165 9.07 13.74 7.93
N SER A 166 8.21 13.67 8.93
CA SER A 166 8.13 14.65 10.01
C SER A 166 9.39 14.60 10.90
N GLY A 167 9.58 15.61 11.75
CA GLY A 167 10.73 15.69 12.65
C GLY A 167 10.83 14.51 13.64
N SER A 168 9.69 13.94 14.07
CA SER A 168 9.64 12.80 15.01
C SER A 168 10.34 11.56 14.47
N MET A 169 10.40 11.40 13.14
CA MET A 169 11.10 10.29 12.49
C MET A 169 12.62 10.27 12.71
N LEU A 170 13.19 11.34 13.27
CA LEU A 170 14.59 11.38 13.72
C LEU A 170 14.80 10.81 15.13
N SER A 171 13.73 10.44 15.84
CA SER A 171 13.83 9.75 17.13
C SER A 171 14.60 8.45 16.99
N LEU A 172 15.49 8.20 17.93
CA LEU A 172 16.34 7.01 17.95
C LEU A 172 15.58 5.82 18.54
N TRP A 173 15.81 4.63 17.97
CA TRP A 173 15.22 3.38 18.45
C TRP A 173 16.16 2.19 18.25
N ASP A 174 15.88 1.10 18.98
CA ASP A 174 16.56 -0.18 18.81
C ASP A 174 16.00 -0.90 17.58
N HIS A 175 16.67 -0.74 16.44
CA HIS A 175 16.20 -1.23 15.15
C HIS A 175 16.28 -2.76 14.99
N ASP A 176 17.15 -3.43 15.73
CA ASP A 176 17.46 -4.86 15.55
C ASP A 176 17.22 -5.69 16.82
N ALA A 177 16.52 -5.10 17.81
CA ALA A 177 16.22 -5.71 19.09
C ALA A 177 17.48 -6.23 19.82
N ASN A 178 18.61 -5.56 19.57
CA ASN A 178 19.89 -5.87 20.19
C ASN A 178 20.37 -4.67 21.00
N PRO A 179 20.35 -4.73 22.34
CA PRO A 179 20.72 -3.59 23.17
C PRO A 179 22.21 -3.19 23.04
N ASN A 180 23.05 -3.99 22.38
CA ASN A 180 24.47 -3.73 22.20
C ASN A 180 24.81 -3.01 20.87
N THR A 181 23.85 -2.84 19.97
CA THR A 181 24.04 -2.09 18.73
C THR A 181 23.65 -0.62 18.93
N ALA A 182 24.25 0.26 18.13
CA ALA A 182 23.91 1.67 18.20
C ALA A 182 22.50 1.88 17.65
N GLN A 183 21.68 2.64 18.40
CA GLN A 183 20.36 3.05 17.92
C GLN A 183 20.49 3.92 16.67
N VAL A 184 19.53 3.74 15.76
CA VAL A 184 19.40 4.54 14.53
C VAL A 184 18.09 5.32 14.56
N SER A 185 17.87 6.25 13.64
CA SER A 185 16.59 6.94 13.53
C SER A 185 15.51 6.03 12.92
N ARG A 186 14.25 6.31 13.24
CA ARG A 186 13.10 5.65 12.59
C ARG A 186 13.14 5.84 11.06
N TRP A 187 13.55 7.03 10.58
CA TRP A 187 13.74 7.29 9.15
C TRP A 187 14.78 6.37 8.50
N TYR A 188 15.91 6.15 9.18
CA TYR A 188 16.98 5.27 8.69
C TYR A 188 16.44 3.86 8.43
N SER A 189 15.63 3.34 9.35
CA SER A 189 14.97 2.04 9.21
C SER A 189 13.88 2.04 8.16
N LEU A 190 13.03 3.09 8.09
CA LEU A 190 11.98 3.20 7.08
C LEU A 190 12.57 3.16 5.67
N TYR A 191 13.62 3.93 5.40
CA TYR A 191 14.30 3.92 4.10
C TYR A 191 14.78 2.51 3.73
N ALA A 192 15.44 1.81 4.66
CA ALA A 192 15.95 0.46 4.43
C ALA A 192 14.83 -0.52 4.07
N VAL A 193 13.73 -0.47 4.81
CA VAL A 193 12.58 -1.35 4.56
C VAL A 193 11.92 -1.02 3.22
N VAL A 194 11.77 0.26 2.87
CA VAL A 194 11.23 0.66 1.57
C VAL A 194 12.11 0.14 0.42
N ASP A 195 13.43 0.25 0.50
CA ASP A 195 14.34 -0.33 -0.51
C ASP A 195 14.16 -1.86 -0.62
N GLN A 196 14.09 -2.57 0.51
CA GLN A 196 13.88 -4.02 0.52
C GLN A 196 12.55 -4.42 -0.11
N VAL A 197 11.45 -3.76 0.26
CA VAL A 197 10.10 -4.04 -0.28
C VAL A 197 10.06 -3.74 -1.77
N LEU A 198 10.57 -2.58 -2.19
CA LEU A 198 10.64 -2.24 -3.61
C LEU A 198 11.54 -3.20 -4.38
N THR A 199 12.60 -3.74 -3.77
CA THR A 199 13.45 -4.77 -4.40
C THR A 199 12.69 -6.06 -4.61
N ALA A 200 11.99 -6.52 -3.58
CA ALA A 200 11.29 -7.80 -3.60
C ALA A 200 10.04 -7.79 -4.51
N PHE A 201 9.33 -6.66 -4.57
CA PHE A 201 7.98 -6.60 -5.16
C PHE A 201 7.87 -5.71 -6.41
N ASN A 202 8.97 -5.16 -6.94
CA ASN A 202 8.96 -4.21 -8.07
C ASN A 202 8.22 -4.70 -9.33
N ALA A 203 8.19 -6.03 -9.53
CA ALA A 203 7.56 -6.67 -10.68
C ALA A 203 6.09 -7.02 -10.44
N ASN A 204 5.68 -7.13 -9.16
CA ASN A 204 4.35 -7.60 -8.75
C ASN A 204 3.44 -6.44 -8.36
N PHE A 205 3.96 -5.23 -8.27
CA PHE A 205 3.26 -4.01 -7.88
C PHE A 205 3.75 -2.83 -8.70
N ASN A 206 2.82 -1.97 -9.11
CA ASN A 206 3.16 -0.65 -9.61
C ASN A 206 3.19 0.31 -8.43
N PHE A 207 4.38 0.72 -8.01
CA PHE A 207 4.53 1.63 -6.88
C PHE A 207 4.59 3.10 -7.33
N GLY A 208 3.96 3.96 -6.55
CA GLY A 208 4.23 5.40 -6.51
C GLY A 208 4.55 5.80 -5.07
N MET A 209 4.99 7.04 -4.88
CA MET A 209 5.38 7.53 -3.55
C MET A 209 5.05 9.02 -3.38
N ASN A 210 4.60 9.36 -2.17
CA ASN A 210 4.40 10.71 -1.70
C ASN A 210 5.02 10.91 -0.30
N LEU A 211 5.70 12.03 -0.09
CA LEU A 211 6.26 12.43 1.21
C LEU A 211 5.33 13.43 1.90
N PHE A 212 5.13 13.24 3.20
CA PHE A 212 4.50 14.25 4.04
C PHE A 212 5.30 14.43 5.34
N PRO A 213 5.64 15.66 5.73
CA PRO A 213 5.66 16.85 4.89
C PRO A 213 6.71 16.68 3.77
N ASN A 214 6.64 17.50 2.74
CA ASN A 214 7.59 17.46 1.63
C ASN A 214 8.99 17.97 2.06
N LYS A 215 9.94 17.95 1.12
CA LYS A 215 11.35 18.36 1.38
C LYS A 215 11.55 19.84 1.73
N GLN A 216 10.52 20.69 1.57
CA GLN A 216 10.58 22.12 1.87
C GLN A 216 10.16 22.44 3.30
N ALA A 217 9.76 21.44 4.09
CA ALA A 217 9.37 21.63 5.49
C ALA A 217 10.49 22.28 6.30
N VAL A 218 10.12 23.30 7.09
CA VAL A 218 11.04 23.97 8.01
C VAL A 218 10.91 23.43 9.44
N ASP A 219 11.96 23.67 10.22
CA ASP A 219 12.06 23.27 11.63
C ASP A 219 11.65 24.44 12.54
N THR A 220 10.51 25.03 12.23
CA THR A 220 9.94 26.13 13.00
C THR A 220 8.46 25.91 13.14
N TYR A 221 7.93 26.35 14.27
CA TYR A 221 6.54 26.13 14.67
C TYR A 221 5.60 27.10 13.93
N VAL A 222 5.55 26.97 12.60
CA VAL A 222 4.85 27.85 11.65
C VAL A 222 4.25 27.01 10.52
N PRO A 223 3.31 27.54 9.71
CA PRO A 223 2.72 26.80 8.57
C PRO A 223 3.72 26.20 7.58
N GLY A 224 4.92 26.78 7.45
CA GLY A 224 6.00 26.25 6.62
C GLY A 224 6.56 24.88 7.07
N ALA A 225 6.19 24.37 8.24
CA ALA A 225 6.54 23.02 8.70
C ALA A 225 5.62 21.93 8.14
N CYS A 226 4.50 22.31 7.52
CA CYS A 226 3.45 21.42 7.05
C CYS A 226 3.28 21.33 5.51
N PRO A 227 4.26 21.67 4.65
CA PRO A 227 4.02 21.67 3.20
C PRO A 227 3.86 20.24 2.70
N VAL A 228 2.93 20.05 1.78
CA VAL A 228 2.79 18.82 0.99
C VAL A 228 2.64 19.22 -0.46
N ASN A 229 3.24 18.47 -1.37
CA ASN A 229 3.09 18.74 -2.80
C ASN A 229 1.67 18.42 -3.25
N ALA A 230 1.09 19.26 -4.11
CA ALA A 230 -0.25 18.99 -4.68
C ALA A 230 -0.26 17.75 -5.58
N ASN A 231 0.87 17.51 -6.27
CA ASN A 231 1.14 16.30 -7.02
C ASN A 231 2.10 15.42 -6.21
N VAL A 232 1.96 14.10 -6.34
CA VAL A 232 2.85 13.13 -5.69
C VAL A 232 4.29 13.28 -6.18
N GLU A 233 5.30 13.08 -5.32
CA GLU A 233 6.71 13.15 -5.72
C GLU A 233 7.05 12.17 -6.85
N VAL A 234 6.50 10.95 -6.76
CA VAL A 234 6.70 9.91 -7.78
C VAL A 234 5.35 9.29 -8.14
N PRO A 235 4.83 9.55 -9.36
CA PRO A 235 3.64 8.90 -9.86
C PRO A 235 3.78 7.37 -9.89
N VAL A 236 2.68 6.65 -9.70
CA VAL A 236 2.62 5.19 -9.89
C VAL A 236 3.09 4.81 -11.29
N ALA A 237 4.03 3.87 -11.36
CA ALA A 237 4.49 3.25 -12.59
C ALA A 237 4.96 1.81 -12.35
N PRO A 238 5.05 0.97 -13.40
CA PRO A 238 5.74 -0.32 -13.33
C PRO A 238 7.23 -0.15 -13.05
N PHE A 239 7.82 -1.09 -12.30
CA PHE A 239 9.26 -1.15 -12.02
C PHE A 239 9.86 0.13 -11.41
N ASN A 240 9.07 0.85 -10.60
CA ASN A 240 9.36 2.23 -10.18
C ASN A 240 10.32 2.37 -8.99
N LYS A 241 11.01 1.30 -8.58
CA LYS A 241 11.99 1.30 -7.48
C LYS A 241 12.97 2.49 -7.55
N ASN A 242 13.68 2.64 -8.67
CA ASN A 242 14.78 3.61 -8.78
C ASN A 242 14.28 5.07 -8.69
N PRO A 243 13.22 5.49 -9.40
CA PRO A 243 12.63 6.82 -9.20
C PRO A 243 12.20 7.08 -7.76
N ILE A 244 11.60 6.10 -7.07
CA ILE A 244 11.20 6.25 -5.67
C ILE A 244 12.41 6.47 -4.77
N LEU A 245 13.45 5.62 -4.83
CA LEU A 245 14.65 5.77 -3.99
C LEU A 245 15.39 7.09 -4.26
N ASN A 246 15.45 7.55 -5.51
CA ASN A 246 16.04 8.84 -5.86
C ASN A 246 15.23 10.03 -5.31
N ALA A 247 13.92 9.85 -5.13
CA ALA A 247 13.05 10.86 -4.56
C ALA A 247 13.07 10.88 -3.03
N LEU A 248 13.51 9.83 -2.35
CA LEU A 248 13.65 9.83 -0.89
C LEU A 248 14.81 10.73 -0.43
N PRO A 249 14.67 11.45 0.70
CA PRO A 249 15.83 11.91 1.47
C PRO A 249 16.79 10.74 1.76
N ALA A 250 18.10 11.01 1.74
CA ALA A 250 19.11 10.00 2.03
C ALA A 250 18.81 9.27 3.36
N GLN A 251 19.15 7.99 3.41
CA GLN A 251 18.88 7.12 4.57
C GLN A 251 19.44 7.70 5.89
N ASN A 252 20.65 8.28 5.85
CA ASN A 252 21.32 8.89 7.00
C ASN A 252 21.01 10.39 7.16
N ASN A 253 19.92 10.89 6.55
CA ASN A 253 19.56 12.29 6.65
C ASN A 253 19.01 12.63 8.05
N ASN A 254 19.85 13.29 8.85
CA ASN A 254 19.52 13.75 10.19
C ASN A 254 19.01 15.20 10.23
N THR A 255 18.55 15.73 9.10
CA THR A 255 18.05 17.11 8.96
C THR A 255 16.59 17.15 8.56
N ILE A 256 15.88 16.04 8.72
CA ILE A 256 14.43 15.92 8.55
C ILE A 256 13.70 16.76 9.62
N LYS A 257 12.57 17.36 9.23
CA LYS A 257 11.86 18.43 9.95
C LYS A 257 10.39 18.43 9.56
N GLY A 258 9.59 19.10 10.37
CA GLY A 258 8.22 19.47 10.08
C GLY A 258 7.21 18.69 10.91
N GLY A 259 5.94 19.09 10.80
CA GLY A 259 4.82 18.37 11.41
C GLY A 259 4.41 17.15 10.58
N THR A 260 3.23 16.60 10.87
CA THR A 260 2.70 15.35 10.32
C THR A 260 1.41 15.61 9.53
N PRO A 261 1.46 16.30 8.36
CA PRO A 261 0.31 16.59 7.51
C PRO A 261 -0.19 15.36 6.73
N ALA A 262 -0.50 14.27 7.44
CA ALA A 262 -0.90 12.99 6.86
C ALA A 262 -2.16 13.13 6.00
N GLN A 263 -3.12 13.98 6.37
CA GLN A 263 -4.31 14.22 5.56
C GLN A 263 -3.97 14.74 4.17
N ALA A 264 -3.10 15.76 4.07
CA ALA A 264 -2.69 16.31 2.79
C ALA A 264 -1.86 15.30 1.97
N GLY A 265 -1.01 14.52 2.65
CA GLY A 265 -0.24 13.42 2.05
C GLY A 265 -1.12 12.35 1.40
N VAL A 266 -2.13 11.88 2.13
CA VAL A 266 -3.12 10.90 1.65
C VAL A 266 -3.99 11.51 0.55
N LEU A 267 -4.36 12.79 0.64
CA LEU A 267 -5.18 13.45 -0.37
C LEU A 267 -4.46 13.52 -1.72
N ALA A 268 -3.17 13.89 -1.74
CA ALA A 268 -2.37 13.91 -2.96
C ALA A 268 -2.24 12.51 -3.58
N ALA A 269 -2.00 11.49 -2.76
CA ALA A 269 -1.95 10.09 -3.21
C ALA A 269 -3.29 9.62 -3.78
N LEU A 270 -4.39 9.92 -3.10
CA LEU A 270 -5.74 9.57 -3.55
C LEU A 270 -6.08 10.26 -4.88
N ASN A 271 -5.78 11.55 -5.02
CA ASN A 271 -6.00 12.29 -6.27
C ASN A 271 -5.24 11.64 -7.43
N HIS A 272 -3.99 11.22 -7.22
CA HIS A 272 -3.21 10.51 -8.23
C HIS A 272 -3.83 9.15 -8.58
N LEU A 273 -4.17 8.31 -7.59
CA LEU A 273 -4.78 6.99 -7.80
C LEU A 273 -6.11 7.07 -8.56
N LYS A 274 -6.90 8.12 -8.34
CA LYS A 274 -8.17 8.36 -9.06
C LYS A 274 -7.99 8.66 -10.55
N THR A 275 -6.80 9.08 -10.99
CA THR A 275 -6.50 9.25 -12.42
C THR A 275 -6.16 7.94 -13.14
N LEU A 276 -5.86 6.88 -12.38
CA LEU A 276 -5.51 5.57 -12.92
C LEU A 276 -6.77 4.75 -13.22
N ASP A 277 -6.60 3.72 -14.05
CA ASP A 277 -7.68 2.80 -14.40
C ASP A 277 -8.32 2.20 -13.13
N PRO A 278 -9.63 2.43 -12.89
CA PRO A 278 -10.32 1.90 -11.72
C PRO A 278 -10.48 0.37 -11.74
N MET A 279 -10.27 -0.29 -12.87
CA MET A 279 -10.31 -1.76 -12.98
C MET A 279 -9.02 -2.42 -12.48
N ILE A 280 -7.93 -1.66 -12.38
CA ILE A 280 -6.69 -2.13 -11.74
C ILE A 280 -6.84 -1.86 -10.24
N PRO A 281 -6.62 -2.85 -9.35
CA PRO A 281 -6.72 -2.63 -7.90
C PRO A 281 -5.76 -1.52 -7.44
N ARG A 282 -6.24 -0.66 -6.55
CA ARG A 282 -5.52 0.54 -6.07
C ARG A 282 -5.52 0.56 -4.55
N ALA A 283 -4.39 0.84 -3.91
CA ALA A 283 -4.30 0.94 -2.46
C ALA A 283 -3.33 2.05 -2.02
N ILE A 284 -3.54 2.53 -0.80
CA ILE A 284 -2.64 3.45 -0.10
C ILE A 284 -1.94 2.69 1.02
N MET A 285 -0.63 2.89 1.16
CA MET A 285 0.13 2.48 2.33
C MET A 285 0.58 3.74 3.08
N LEU A 286 -0.07 4.05 4.20
CA LEU A 286 0.28 5.17 5.07
C LEU A 286 1.24 4.69 6.16
N ILE A 287 2.48 5.19 6.14
CA ILE A 287 3.49 4.87 7.15
C ILE A 287 3.76 6.14 7.96
N THR A 288 3.56 6.08 9.28
CA THR A 288 3.76 7.22 10.20
C THR A 288 4.25 6.76 11.58
N ASP A 289 4.94 7.64 12.30
CA ASP A 289 5.39 7.42 13.67
C ASP A 289 4.67 8.28 14.71
N GLY A 290 3.59 8.95 14.30
CA GLY A 290 2.85 9.89 15.13
C GLY A 290 1.40 10.10 14.70
N ALA A 291 0.72 10.99 15.42
CA ALA A 291 -0.64 11.39 15.11
C ALA A 291 -0.67 12.47 14.02
N ALA A 292 -1.72 12.45 13.20
CA ALA A 292 -1.93 13.45 12.16
C ALA A 292 -2.20 14.84 12.77
N ASN A 293 -1.47 15.84 12.31
CA ASN A 293 -1.70 17.25 12.60
C ASN A 293 -1.60 18.07 11.30
N CYS A 294 -1.26 19.35 11.40
CA CYS A 294 -1.15 20.25 10.27
C CYS A 294 -2.47 20.46 9.53
N THR A 295 -3.58 20.56 10.26
CA THR A 295 -4.91 20.74 9.66
C THR A 295 -4.97 22.02 8.83
N THR A 296 -5.44 21.88 7.59
CA THR A 296 -5.57 23.01 6.66
C THR A 296 -6.40 24.14 7.26
N GLY A 297 -5.89 25.37 7.17
CA GLY A 297 -6.58 26.58 7.66
C GLY A 297 -6.35 26.90 9.14
N LYS A 298 -5.72 26.00 9.92
CA LYS A 298 -5.29 26.32 11.29
C LYS A 298 -3.99 27.12 11.30
N GLN A 299 -3.78 27.86 12.37
CA GLN A 299 -2.51 28.51 12.69
C GLN A 299 -1.95 27.91 13.98
N PRO A 300 -0.62 27.94 14.19
CA PRO A 300 -0.04 27.47 15.44
C PRO A 300 -0.59 28.28 16.64
N PRO A 301 -0.77 27.68 17.83
CA PRO A 301 -0.52 26.28 18.20
C PRO A 301 -1.46 25.19 17.63
N PRO A 302 -2.77 25.44 17.45
CA PRO A 302 -3.72 24.42 16.95
C PRO A 302 -3.33 23.74 15.64
N LEU A 303 -2.44 24.33 14.84
CA LEU A 303 -1.88 23.69 13.66
C LEU A 303 -1.15 22.37 14.01
N PHE A 304 -0.43 22.30 15.13
CA PHE A 304 0.34 21.13 15.51
C PHE A 304 -0.30 20.34 16.67
N GLU A 305 -0.93 21.03 17.61
CA GLU A 305 -1.43 20.41 18.84
C GLU A 305 -2.89 19.93 18.73
N ASP A 306 -3.60 20.24 17.64
CA ASP A 306 -4.89 19.60 17.39
C ASP A 306 -4.73 18.44 16.41
N TYR A 307 -5.38 17.32 16.74
CA TYR A 307 -5.47 16.19 15.83
C TYR A 307 -6.27 16.53 14.57
N ASP A 308 -5.75 16.18 13.39
CA ASP A 308 -6.45 16.37 12.12
C ASP A 308 -7.49 15.28 11.88
N GLN A 309 -8.70 15.53 12.39
CA GLN A 309 -9.86 14.64 12.20
C GLN A 309 -10.27 14.46 10.74
N SER A 310 -9.88 15.36 9.84
CA SER A 310 -10.30 15.28 8.42
C SER A 310 -9.62 14.12 7.68
N LEU A 311 -8.51 13.58 8.21
CA LEU A 311 -7.87 12.36 7.71
C LEU A 311 -8.84 11.16 7.76
N HIS A 312 -9.59 11.00 8.86
CA HIS A 312 -10.56 9.92 9.03
C HIS A 312 -11.65 9.94 7.96
N THR A 313 -12.23 11.11 7.71
CA THR A 313 -13.26 11.28 6.67
C THR A 313 -12.68 10.99 5.28
N LEU A 314 -11.46 11.45 5.00
CA LEU A 314 -10.79 11.22 3.72
C LEU A 314 -10.57 9.73 3.46
N VAL A 315 -10.01 9.01 4.42
CA VAL A 315 -9.71 7.57 4.30
C VAL A 315 -10.99 6.74 4.25
N GLY A 316 -11.99 7.06 5.08
CA GLY A 316 -13.30 6.40 5.03
C GLY A 316 -14.01 6.57 3.68
N ASN A 317 -13.93 7.77 3.09
CA ASN A 317 -14.49 8.01 1.76
C ASN A 317 -13.70 7.29 0.67
N ALA A 318 -12.36 7.29 0.72
CA ALA A 318 -11.53 6.56 -0.23
C ALA A 318 -11.91 5.07 -0.29
N PHE A 319 -12.13 4.45 0.88
CA PHE A 319 -12.54 3.06 0.94
C PHE A 319 -14.00 2.86 0.46
N THR A 320 -14.95 3.58 1.05
CA THR A 320 -16.38 3.33 0.83
C THR A 320 -16.93 3.84 -0.50
N GLN A 321 -16.34 4.89 -1.08
CA GLN A 321 -16.82 5.52 -2.32
C GLN A 321 -15.96 5.15 -3.52
N ASP A 322 -14.64 5.04 -3.34
CA ASP A 322 -13.71 4.80 -4.45
C ASP A 322 -13.16 3.36 -4.51
N GLY A 323 -13.43 2.55 -3.49
CA GLY A 323 -12.91 1.18 -3.37
C GLY A 323 -11.40 1.13 -3.17
N ILE A 324 -10.79 2.20 -2.63
CA ILE A 324 -9.34 2.31 -2.41
C ILE A 324 -9.04 2.09 -0.93
N PRO A 325 -8.61 0.88 -0.51
CA PRO A 325 -8.21 0.63 0.87
C PRO A 325 -6.95 1.40 1.28
N THR A 326 -6.83 1.69 2.57
CA THR A 326 -5.66 2.34 3.17
C THR A 326 -5.07 1.47 4.26
N TYR A 327 -3.92 0.87 3.99
CA TYR A 327 -3.10 0.17 4.96
C TYR A 327 -2.38 1.17 5.85
N VAL A 328 -2.57 1.05 7.16
CA VAL A 328 -1.96 1.94 8.17
C VAL A 328 -0.82 1.19 8.85
N ILE A 329 0.39 1.76 8.78
CA ILE A 329 1.60 1.27 9.42
C ILE A 329 2.04 2.32 10.45
N GLY A 330 2.11 1.90 11.71
CA GLY A 330 2.56 2.72 12.82
C GLY A 330 3.95 2.32 13.29
N ILE A 331 4.88 3.28 13.35
CA ILE A 331 6.25 3.04 13.84
C ILE A 331 6.34 3.52 15.29
N ALA A 332 6.55 2.59 16.22
CA ALA A 332 6.73 2.86 17.65
C ALA A 332 5.67 3.83 18.24
N ILE A 333 4.39 3.51 17.96
CA ILE A 333 3.24 4.33 18.34
C ILE A 333 2.89 4.11 19.81
N ALA A 334 2.91 5.18 20.60
CA ALA A 334 2.55 5.12 22.00
C ALA A 334 1.06 4.80 22.19
N ASN A 335 0.74 3.83 23.05
CA ASN A 335 -0.61 3.57 23.52
C ASN A 335 -0.88 4.30 24.84
N ALA A 336 -0.91 5.62 24.76
CA ALA A 336 -1.16 6.50 25.90
C ALA A 336 -1.74 7.84 25.41
N VAL A 337 -2.50 8.51 26.26
CA VAL A 337 -2.98 9.87 25.98
C VAL A 337 -1.79 10.82 25.99
N SER A 338 -1.62 11.59 24.92
CA SER A 338 -0.60 12.62 24.80
C SER A 338 -0.81 13.72 25.85
N PRO A 339 0.28 14.24 26.45
CA PRO A 339 0.18 15.34 27.40
C PRO A 339 -0.26 16.62 26.69
N VAL A 340 -0.63 17.66 27.46
CA VAL A 340 -0.87 19.00 26.92
C VAL A 340 0.43 19.77 26.91
N GLN A 341 1.14 19.77 25.78
CA GLN A 341 2.45 20.38 25.62
C GLN A 341 2.64 20.94 24.21
N MET A 342 3.40 22.04 24.10
CA MET A 342 3.80 22.54 22.78
C MET A 342 5.01 21.74 22.26
N ASP A 343 4.78 20.49 21.89
CA ASP A 343 5.82 19.57 21.42
C ASP A 343 5.71 19.23 19.92
N GLY A 344 4.72 19.79 19.23
CA GLY A 344 4.47 19.54 17.81
C GLY A 344 3.67 18.26 17.54
N SER A 345 3.08 17.65 18.57
CA SER A 345 2.22 16.48 18.50
C SER A 345 0.83 16.79 19.07
N PRO A 346 -0.25 16.28 18.47
CA PRO A 346 -1.60 16.50 18.99
C PRO A 346 -1.78 16.22 20.50
N ASP A 347 -2.39 17.15 21.21
CA ASP A 347 -2.68 17.10 22.65
C ASP A 347 -3.95 16.27 22.95
N ASN A 348 -4.00 15.65 24.13
CA ASN A 348 -5.18 14.96 24.67
C ASN A 348 -5.78 13.87 23.76
N ILE A 349 -4.95 13.19 22.97
CA ILE A 349 -5.36 12.05 22.13
C ILE A 349 -4.48 10.84 22.39
N ASN A 350 -5.02 9.65 22.15
CA ASN A 350 -4.21 8.42 22.11
C ASN A 350 -3.90 8.08 20.65
N PRO A 351 -2.65 8.23 20.16
CA PRO A 351 -2.32 8.01 18.76
C PRO A 351 -2.55 6.55 18.34
N TYR A 352 -2.36 5.58 19.25
CA TYR A 352 -2.67 4.18 19.01
C TYR A 352 -4.16 3.95 18.70
N GLU A 353 -5.05 4.56 19.48
CA GLU A 353 -6.50 4.50 19.23
C GLU A 353 -6.87 5.16 17.91
N LYS A 354 -6.25 6.29 17.56
CA LYS A 354 -6.49 6.98 16.29
C LYS A 354 -6.04 6.18 15.07
N LEU A 355 -4.90 5.51 15.14
CA LEU A 355 -4.47 4.63 14.05
C LEU A 355 -5.36 3.38 13.94
N ASN A 356 -5.90 2.87 15.06
CA ASN A 356 -6.89 1.78 15.01
C ASN A 356 -8.21 2.19 14.34
N GLU A 357 -8.72 3.36 14.69
CA GLU A 357 -9.88 3.97 14.03
C GLU A 357 -9.62 4.14 12.52
N LEU A 358 -8.43 4.64 12.15
CA LEU A 358 -8.06 4.89 10.78
C LEU A 358 -7.96 3.60 9.95
N ALA A 359 -7.32 2.55 10.48
CA ALA A 359 -7.23 1.25 9.81
C ALA A 359 -8.61 0.60 9.60
N THR A 360 -9.53 0.79 10.57
CA THR A 360 -10.92 0.32 10.46
C THR A 360 -11.67 1.06 9.37
N GLN A 361 -11.57 2.38 9.33
CA GLN A 361 -12.22 3.21 8.31
C GLN A 361 -11.60 3.01 6.92
N GLY A 362 -10.30 2.74 6.86
CA GLY A 362 -9.55 2.46 5.63
C GLY A 362 -9.77 1.06 5.06
N GLY A 363 -10.55 0.20 5.73
CA GLY A 363 -10.93 -1.11 5.22
C GLY A 363 -9.87 -2.21 5.37
N THR A 364 -8.76 -1.95 6.06
CA THR A 364 -7.63 -2.89 6.19
C THR A 364 -7.33 -3.27 7.65
N ALA A 365 -8.34 -3.17 8.52
CA ALA A 365 -8.17 -3.48 9.92
C ALA A 365 -7.77 -4.96 10.13
N LYS A 366 -6.67 -5.17 10.84
CA LYS A 366 -6.26 -6.48 11.33
C LYS A 366 -7.29 -7.07 12.31
N PRO A 367 -7.39 -8.41 12.38
CA PRO A 367 -8.13 -9.07 13.45
C PRO A 367 -7.45 -8.82 14.80
N GLY A 368 -8.23 -8.88 15.88
CA GLY A 368 -7.73 -8.64 17.24
C GLY A 368 -7.85 -7.18 17.71
N PRO A 369 -7.23 -6.82 18.84
CA PRO A 369 -7.35 -5.49 19.43
C PRO A 369 -6.57 -4.42 18.63
N GLU A 370 -5.40 -4.78 18.09
CA GLU A 370 -4.63 -3.92 17.22
C GLU A 370 -5.09 -4.05 15.77
N LYS A 371 -5.56 -2.94 15.19
CA LYS A 371 -6.14 -2.88 13.84
C LYS A 371 -5.14 -2.45 12.78
N PHE A 372 -4.12 -1.67 13.14
CA PHE A 372 -3.07 -1.25 12.20
C PHE A 372 -1.84 -2.18 12.31
N TYR A 373 -0.90 -2.03 11.39
CA TYR A 373 0.35 -2.77 11.41
C TYR A 373 1.35 -1.99 12.27
N SER A 374 1.52 -2.39 13.54
CA SER A 374 2.54 -1.81 14.41
C SER A 374 3.93 -2.38 14.14
N ALA A 375 4.96 -1.58 14.37
CA ALA A 375 6.34 -1.99 14.34
C ALA A 375 7.14 -1.26 15.42
N ASP A 376 7.76 -2.02 16.32
CA ASP A 376 8.61 -1.50 17.41
C ASP A 376 10.11 -1.60 17.10
N ASN A 377 10.47 -2.20 15.96
CA ASN A 377 11.82 -2.26 15.41
C ASN A 377 11.79 -2.44 13.87
N GLN A 378 12.95 -2.43 13.22
CA GLN A 378 13.05 -2.53 11.75
C GLN A 378 12.61 -3.90 11.23
N VAL A 379 12.84 -4.97 12.00
CA VAL A 379 12.44 -6.33 11.61
C VAL A 379 10.92 -6.44 11.54
N GLU A 380 10.23 -5.91 12.54
CA GLU A 380 8.76 -5.83 12.57
C GLU A 380 8.23 -4.89 11.48
N LEU A 381 8.90 -3.77 11.21
CA LEU A 381 8.52 -2.87 10.13
C LEU A 381 8.60 -3.57 8.77
N GLN A 382 9.65 -4.35 8.55
CA GLN A 382 9.79 -5.18 7.36
C GLN A 382 8.70 -6.25 7.27
N ALA A 383 8.41 -6.94 8.38
CA ALA A 383 7.35 -7.94 8.44
C ALA A 383 5.96 -7.33 8.16
N ALA A 384 5.69 -6.14 8.71
CA ALA A 384 4.47 -5.38 8.48
C ALA A 384 4.29 -5.03 7.00
N LEU A 385 5.29 -4.43 6.36
CA LEU A 385 5.19 -4.06 4.95
C LEU A 385 5.09 -5.31 4.05
N ASN A 386 5.84 -6.38 4.35
CA ASN A 386 5.74 -7.65 3.63
C ASN A 386 4.36 -8.31 3.76
N ALA A 387 3.74 -8.25 4.95
CA ALA A 387 2.39 -8.75 5.16
C ALA A 387 1.37 -7.96 4.32
N ILE A 388 1.54 -6.64 4.23
CA ILE A 388 0.64 -5.77 3.45
C ILE A 388 0.78 -6.04 1.96
N VAL A 389 1.99 -6.09 1.40
CA VAL A 389 2.15 -6.42 -0.03
C VAL A 389 1.66 -7.83 -0.34
N THR A 390 1.73 -8.78 0.59
CA THR A 390 1.12 -10.10 0.39
C THR A 390 -0.41 -10.01 0.40
N ASP A 391 -0.98 -9.20 1.28
CA ASP A 391 -2.43 -8.98 1.36
C ASP A 391 -2.97 -8.22 0.14
N ALA A 392 -2.25 -7.18 -0.31
CA ALA A 392 -2.62 -6.32 -1.42
C ALA A 392 -2.46 -6.97 -2.81
N GLN A 393 -1.85 -8.16 -2.91
CA GLN A 393 -1.81 -8.91 -4.17
C GLN A 393 -3.24 -9.22 -4.63
N SER A 394 -3.49 -9.05 -5.93
CA SER A 394 -4.80 -9.29 -6.51
C SER A 394 -5.21 -10.77 -6.42
N CYS A 395 -6.43 -11.03 -5.97
CA CYS A 395 -7.11 -12.32 -6.13
C CYS A 395 -7.89 -12.40 -7.46
N VAL A 396 -7.86 -11.34 -8.25
CA VAL A 396 -8.60 -11.20 -9.51
C VAL A 396 -7.68 -11.50 -10.67
N ILE A 397 -8.17 -12.36 -11.55
CA ILE A 397 -7.52 -12.78 -12.78
C ILE A 397 -8.38 -12.33 -13.95
N ALA A 398 -7.80 -11.52 -14.84
CA ALA A 398 -8.46 -11.11 -16.07
C ALA A 398 -8.45 -12.26 -17.08
N LEU A 399 -9.60 -12.57 -17.67
CA LEU A 399 -9.72 -13.53 -18.76
C LEU A 399 -9.30 -12.85 -20.07
N GLN A 400 -8.61 -13.58 -20.95
CA GLN A 400 -8.19 -13.04 -22.25
C GLN A 400 -9.38 -12.84 -23.18
N ASP A 401 -10.36 -13.73 -23.10
CA ASP A 401 -11.59 -13.70 -23.91
C ASP A 401 -12.79 -14.09 -23.06
N GLN A 402 -13.98 -13.61 -23.46
CA GLN A 402 -15.22 -14.04 -22.83
C GLN A 402 -15.46 -15.54 -23.11
N PRO A 403 -15.68 -16.37 -22.07
CA PRO A 403 -16.09 -17.76 -22.25
C PRO A 403 -17.40 -17.86 -23.04
N GLY A 404 -17.43 -18.73 -24.05
CA GLY A 404 -18.65 -19.06 -24.80
C GLY A 404 -19.65 -19.86 -23.98
N PHE A 405 -19.14 -20.71 -23.08
CA PHE A 405 -19.96 -21.47 -22.13
C PHE A 405 -19.47 -21.24 -20.69
N PRO A 406 -19.82 -20.11 -20.07
CA PRO A 406 -19.32 -19.68 -18.76
C PRO A 406 -19.60 -20.67 -17.62
N GLN A 407 -20.59 -21.53 -17.77
CA GLN A 407 -20.95 -22.59 -16.82
C GLN A 407 -19.96 -23.75 -16.80
N PHE A 408 -19.17 -23.94 -17.85
CA PHE A 408 -18.20 -25.04 -17.96
C PHE A 408 -16.75 -24.62 -17.69
N THR A 409 -16.52 -23.34 -17.36
CA THR A 409 -15.19 -22.87 -16.99
C THR A 409 -14.67 -23.61 -15.77
N LYS A 410 -13.42 -24.05 -15.82
CA LYS A 410 -12.71 -24.66 -14.68
C LYS A 410 -11.48 -23.83 -14.35
N VAL A 411 -11.19 -23.71 -13.06
CA VAL A 411 -10.03 -22.98 -12.56
C VAL A 411 -9.16 -23.95 -11.77
N LYS A 412 -7.86 -23.97 -12.05
CA LYS A 412 -6.87 -24.80 -11.38
C LYS A 412 -5.72 -23.94 -10.87
N ILE A 413 -5.29 -24.18 -9.63
CA ILE A 413 -4.11 -23.54 -9.03
C ILE A 413 -3.13 -24.63 -8.67
N GLY A 414 -1.89 -24.57 -9.18
CA GLY A 414 -0.90 -25.64 -8.98
C GLY A 414 -1.39 -27.01 -9.47
N GLY A 415 -2.26 -27.04 -10.48
CA GLY A 415 -2.90 -28.26 -11.00
C GLY A 415 -4.10 -28.78 -10.19
N VAL A 416 -4.45 -28.16 -9.06
CA VAL A 416 -5.61 -28.55 -8.25
C VAL A 416 -6.84 -27.73 -8.65
N GLU A 417 -7.94 -28.40 -8.98
CA GLU A 417 -9.20 -27.74 -9.35
C GLU A 417 -9.84 -27.02 -8.16
N VAL A 418 -10.22 -25.77 -8.38
CA VAL A 418 -10.88 -24.89 -7.42
C VAL A 418 -12.36 -24.84 -7.76
N PRO A 419 -13.27 -25.07 -6.79
CA PRO A 419 -14.70 -25.10 -7.06
C PRO A 419 -15.23 -23.70 -7.39
N LYS A 420 -16.23 -23.64 -8.28
CA LYS A 420 -16.99 -22.42 -8.53
C LYS A 420 -17.94 -22.18 -7.35
N ILE A 421 -17.95 -20.95 -6.84
CA ILE A 421 -18.78 -20.50 -5.70
C ILE A 421 -19.69 -19.35 -6.12
N ASN A 422 -20.65 -19.01 -5.26
CA ASN A 422 -21.55 -17.86 -5.49
C ASN A 422 -21.10 -16.61 -4.72
N ASP A 423 -20.56 -16.79 -3.51
CA ASP A 423 -20.18 -15.68 -2.63
C ASP A 423 -18.84 -15.92 -1.94
N CYS A 424 -18.01 -14.88 -1.93
CA CYS A 424 -16.69 -14.87 -1.31
C CYS A 424 -16.71 -14.62 0.19
N ALA A 425 -17.86 -14.21 0.76
CA ALA A 425 -17.95 -13.91 2.18
C ALA A 425 -17.71 -15.14 3.08
N ASN A 426 -18.15 -16.33 2.66
CA ASN A 426 -18.08 -17.55 3.49
C ASN A 426 -17.66 -18.81 2.74
N GLU A 427 -17.38 -18.72 1.44
CA GLU A 427 -17.00 -19.88 0.62
C GLU A 427 -15.56 -19.77 0.14
N ASN A 428 -14.96 -20.94 -0.11
CA ASN A 428 -13.62 -21.07 -0.66
C ASN A 428 -13.72 -21.61 -2.09
N GLY A 429 -13.25 -20.83 -3.06
CA GLY A 429 -13.44 -21.18 -4.46
C GLY A 429 -13.14 -20.02 -5.41
N TRP A 430 -13.74 -20.02 -6.59
CA TRP A 430 -13.70 -18.91 -7.52
C TRP A 430 -15.11 -18.52 -8.00
N LYS A 431 -15.30 -17.26 -8.36
CA LYS A 431 -16.51 -16.78 -9.03
C LYS A 431 -16.14 -15.84 -10.17
N TYR A 432 -17.09 -15.51 -11.04
CA TYR A 432 -16.91 -14.37 -11.92
C TYR A 432 -17.02 -13.08 -11.11
N VAL A 433 -16.20 -12.07 -11.44
CA VAL A 433 -16.29 -10.74 -10.82
C VAL A 433 -17.68 -10.16 -11.08
N ASP A 434 -18.10 -10.16 -12.34
CA ASP A 434 -19.45 -9.80 -12.75
C ASP A 434 -20.36 -11.04 -12.78
N PRO A 435 -21.53 -11.02 -12.12
CA PRO A 435 -22.46 -12.15 -12.14
C PRO A 435 -23.16 -12.32 -13.50
N ALA A 436 -23.12 -11.29 -14.35
CA ALA A 436 -23.72 -11.26 -15.68
C ALA A 436 -22.67 -11.00 -16.76
N PRO A 437 -22.92 -11.41 -18.03
CA PRO A 437 -22.07 -11.07 -19.15
C PRO A 437 -21.85 -9.55 -19.29
N PRO A 438 -20.67 -9.10 -19.75
CA PRO A 438 -19.55 -9.92 -20.21
C PRO A 438 -18.69 -10.47 -19.07
N TYR A 439 -18.38 -11.76 -19.13
CA TYR A 439 -17.49 -12.41 -18.17
C TYR A 439 -16.04 -12.15 -18.56
N VAL A 440 -15.42 -11.12 -17.97
CA VAL A 440 -14.07 -10.66 -18.32
C VAL A 440 -13.02 -10.95 -17.23
N ALA A 441 -13.44 -11.35 -16.03
CA ALA A 441 -12.54 -11.65 -14.93
C ALA A 441 -13.16 -12.65 -13.95
N ILE A 442 -12.28 -13.37 -13.25
CA ILE A 442 -12.63 -14.24 -12.13
C ILE A 442 -11.98 -13.73 -10.84
N GLU A 443 -12.65 -13.94 -9.72
CA GLU A 443 -12.18 -13.64 -8.37
C GLU A 443 -12.01 -14.96 -7.61
N LEU A 444 -10.82 -15.16 -7.03
CA LEU A 444 -10.52 -16.31 -6.18
C LEU A 444 -10.72 -15.91 -4.71
N CYS A 445 -11.33 -16.78 -3.92
CA CYS A 445 -11.82 -16.44 -2.58
C CYS A 445 -11.41 -17.50 -1.56
N GLY A 446 -11.17 -17.06 -0.31
CA GLY A 446 -10.68 -17.93 0.75
C GLY A 446 -9.25 -18.43 0.51
N THR A 447 -9.00 -19.70 0.82
CA THR A 447 -7.68 -20.32 0.63
C THR A 447 -7.28 -20.44 -0.84
N ALA A 448 -8.23 -20.41 -1.79
CA ALA A 448 -7.93 -20.36 -3.22
C ALA A 448 -7.13 -19.10 -3.58
N CYS A 449 -7.48 -17.93 -3.05
CA CYS A 449 -6.67 -16.74 -3.28
C CYS A 449 -5.28 -16.87 -2.64
N ASN A 450 -5.19 -17.43 -1.43
CA ASN A 450 -3.89 -17.63 -0.79
C ASN A 450 -2.99 -18.58 -1.61
N SER A 451 -3.55 -19.60 -2.26
CA SER A 451 -2.84 -20.48 -3.17
C SER A 451 -2.40 -19.76 -4.45
N LEU A 452 -3.25 -18.86 -5.00
CA LEU A 452 -2.89 -18.03 -6.15
C LEU A 452 -1.71 -17.12 -5.82
N LYS A 453 -1.76 -16.42 -4.68
CA LYS A 453 -0.69 -15.52 -4.22
C LYS A 453 0.65 -16.23 -4.03
N GLN A 454 0.61 -17.52 -3.67
CA GLN A 454 1.83 -18.34 -3.55
C GLN A 454 2.32 -18.90 -4.89
N THR A 455 1.40 -19.30 -5.78
CA THR A 455 1.75 -19.94 -7.06
C THR A 455 2.09 -18.91 -8.15
N GLY A 456 1.48 -17.73 -8.09
CA GLY A 456 1.65 -16.63 -9.04
C GLY A 456 0.78 -16.74 -10.32
N GLU A 457 0.10 -17.86 -10.52
CA GLU A 457 -0.69 -18.13 -11.72
C GLU A 457 -1.84 -19.12 -11.46
N ALA A 458 -2.85 -19.08 -12.32
CA ALA A 458 -3.91 -20.08 -12.40
C ALA A 458 -4.07 -20.59 -13.84
N GLY A 459 -4.29 -21.90 -13.97
CA GLY A 459 -4.78 -22.49 -15.22
C GLY A 459 -6.29 -22.32 -15.30
N VAL A 460 -6.78 -21.69 -16.35
CA VAL A 460 -8.22 -21.55 -16.61
C VAL A 460 -8.57 -22.28 -17.90
N GLU A 461 -9.51 -23.20 -17.81
CA GLU A 461 -10.05 -23.98 -18.93
C GLU A 461 -11.43 -23.46 -19.25
N TYR A 462 -11.65 -22.95 -20.47
CA TYR A 462 -12.95 -22.50 -20.94
C TYR A 462 -13.11 -22.67 -22.45
N TYR A 463 -14.37 -22.79 -22.87
CA TYR A 463 -14.72 -22.88 -24.28
C TYR A 463 -14.83 -21.49 -24.88
N CYS A 464 -14.32 -21.28 -26.09
CA CYS A 464 -14.60 -20.08 -26.88
C CYS A 464 -16.07 -20.07 -27.40
N LYS A 465 -16.52 -18.94 -27.97
CA LYS A 465 -17.73 -18.95 -28.82
C LYS A 465 -17.34 -19.40 -30.22
N PRO A 466 -18.09 -20.31 -30.87
CA PRO A 466 -17.94 -20.49 -32.32
C PRO A 466 -18.21 -19.14 -33.01
N GLY A 467 -17.28 -18.73 -33.87
CA GLY A 467 -17.29 -17.44 -34.55
C GLY A 467 -18.30 -17.32 -35.68
#